data_AF-A0A067KQN9-F1
#
_entry.id   AF-A0A067KQN9-F1
#
_cell.length_a   1.000
_cell.length_b   1.000
_cell.length_c   1.000
_cell.angle_alpha   90.00
_cell.angle_beta   90.00
_cell.angle_gamma   90.00
#
_symmetry.space_group_name_H-M   'P 1'
#
loop_
_entity.id
_entity.type
_entity.pdbx_description
1 polymer ?
#
loop_
_entity_poly.entity_id
_entity_poly.type
_entity_poly.pdbx_seq_one_letter_code
_entity_poly.pdbx_strand_id
1 'polypeptide(L)'
;MPKKMKGDTVCVTGASGFIASWLVMRLIERGYFIRATVRNPESPLKQYDESCWTDADFCYAQKMPIWINNHYSYTTGNKALYKLMTMGHAVHLEDVCDARIFLFEHPEAHGRYICSNHDFIIFDLVKSLGQKYPECNIPTEFEGVEESLKVVPCSSKKSMDLGFKFRYDSAEYNMGDLCAEVVEFCRRKGVLP
;
A
#
# COMPACT_ATOMS: atom_id res chain seq x y z
N MET A 1 -18.68 -9.66 18.08
CA MET A 1 -19.19 -10.23 16.81
C MET A 1 -18.84 -11.71 16.78
N PRO A 2 -19.60 -12.59 16.08
CA PRO A 2 -19.23 -13.99 15.94
C PRO A 2 -17.85 -14.11 15.27
N LYS A 3 -17.06 -15.10 15.70
CA LYS A 3 -15.72 -15.37 15.16
C LYS A 3 -15.84 -15.66 13.67
N LYS A 4 -15.13 -14.89 12.85
CA LYS A 4 -15.08 -15.08 11.39
C LYS A 4 -14.11 -16.18 11.04
N MET A 5 -14.49 -17.03 10.08
CA MET A 5 -13.74 -18.23 9.74
C MET A 5 -13.64 -18.44 8.23
N LYS A 6 -12.63 -19.22 7.83
CA LYS A 6 -12.51 -19.75 6.47
C LYS A 6 -13.83 -20.41 6.05
N GLY A 7 -14.31 -20.09 4.84
CA GLY A 7 -15.62 -20.51 4.33
C GLY A 7 -16.76 -19.52 4.60
N ASP A 8 -16.54 -18.46 5.39
CA ASP A 8 -17.52 -17.39 5.54
C ASP A 8 -17.63 -16.54 4.27
N THR A 9 -18.83 -15.99 4.04
CA THR A 9 -19.04 -14.96 3.04
C THR A 9 -18.83 -13.58 3.64
N VAL A 10 -17.99 -12.75 3.01
CA VAL A 10 -17.72 -11.36 3.40
C VAL A 10 -18.08 -10.39 2.28
N CYS A 11 -18.59 -9.23 2.66
CA CYS A 11 -18.89 -8.14 1.73
C CYS A 11 -17.73 -7.14 1.70
N VAL A 12 -17.20 -6.86 0.52
CA VAL A 12 -16.17 -5.81 0.33
C VAL A 12 -16.75 -4.72 -0.59
N THR A 13 -16.98 -3.55 -0.02
CA THR A 13 -17.43 -2.38 -0.78
C THR A 13 -16.24 -1.64 -1.38
N GLY A 14 -16.43 -1.06 -2.57
CA GLY A 14 -15.35 -0.36 -3.28
C GLY A 14 -14.21 -1.28 -3.71
N ALA A 15 -14.51 -2.53 -4.07
CA ALA A 15 -13.53 -3.58 -4.37
C ALA A 15 -12.59 -3.24 -5.55
N SER A 16 -13.01 -2.33 -6.44
CA SER A 16 -12.15 -1.80 -7.51
C SER A 16 -11.11 -0.78 -7.02
N GLY A 17 -11.13 -0.39 -5.74
CA GLY A 17 -10.13 0.49 -5.15
C GLY A 17 -8.81 -0.23 -4.91
N PHE A 18 -7.69 0.50 -4.98
CA PHE A 18 -6.35 -0.10 -4.92
C PHE A 18 -6.10 -1.00 -3.72
N ILE A 19 -6.40 -0.55 -2.50
CA ILE A 19 -6.22 -1.40 -1.29
C ILE A 19 -7.29 -2.50 -1.25
N ALA A 20 -8.50 -2.20 -1.74
CA ALA A 20 -9.62 -3.13 -1.66
C ALA A 20 -9.46 -4.32 -2.61
N SER A 21 -8.90 -4.14 -3.80
CA SER A 21 -8.65 -5.22 -4.75
C SER A 21 -7.63 -6.23 -4.20
N TRP A 22 -6.57 -5.73 -3.56
CA TRP A 22 -5.60 -6.58 -2.85
C TRP A 22 -6.21 -7.25 -1.62
N LEU A 23 -7.07 -6.56 -0.88
CA LEU A 23 -7.79 -7.15 0.24
C LEU A 23 -8.70 -8.31 -0.23
N VAL A 24 -9.43 -8.14 -1.34
CA VAL A 24 -10.25 -9.18 -1.96
C VAL A 24 -9.40 -10.40 -2.32
N MET A 25 -8.29 -10.19 -3.02
CA MET A 25 -7.33 -11.24 -3.37
C MET A 25 -6.86 -12.02 -2.12
N ARG A 26 -6.41 -11.31 -1.08
CA ARG A 26 -5.93 -11.90 0.17
C ARG A 26 -7.02 -12.67 0.94
N LEU A 27 -8.26 -12.18 0.91
CA LEU A 27 -9.40 -12.89 1.52
C LEU A 27 -9.72 -14.19 0.75
N ILE A 28 -9.67 -14.17 -0.59
CA ILE A 28 -9.86 -15.37 -1.42
C ILE A 28 -8.77 -16.42 -1.12
N GLU A 29 -7.50 -16.01 -1.06
CA GLU A 29 -6.37 -16.90 -0.71
C GLU A 29 -6.52 -17.54 0.67
N ARG A 30 -7.12 -16.82 1.62
CA ARG A 30 -7.46 -17.33 2.97
C ARG A 30 -8.72 -18.19 3.00
N GLY A 31 -9.42 -18.35 1.87
CA GLY A 31 -10.58 -19.21 1.68
C GLY A 31 -11.91 -18.59 2.09
N TYR A 32 -12.05 -17.27 2.02
CA TYR A 32 -13.33 -16.58 2.14
C TYR A 32 -14.09 -16.55 0.81
N PHE A 33 -15.42 -16.58 0.87
CA PHE A 33 -16.26 -16.22 -0.26
C PHE A 33 -16.49 -14.71 -0.25
N ILE A 34 -16.31 -14.05 -1.40
CA ILE A 34 -16.42 -12.60 -1.47
C ILE A 34 -17.68 -12.19 -2.24
N ARG A 35 -18.41 -11.23 -1.69
CA ARG A 35 -19.40 -10.44 -2.41
C ARG A 35 -18.85 -9.02 -2.51
N ALA A 36 -18.55 -8.56 -3.72
CA ALA A 36 -17.88 -7.30 -3.92
C ALA A 36 -18.49 -6.51 -5.08
N THR A 37 -18.80 -5.23 -4.85
CA THR A 37 -19.38 -4.34 -5.86
C THR A 37 -18.30 -3.51 -6.56
N VAL A 38 -18.29 -3.48 -7.89
CA VAL A 38 -17.40 -2.67 -8.74
C VAL A 38 -18.21 -1.74 -9.62
N ARG A 39 -17.63 -0.65 -10.13
CA ARG A 39 -18.37 0.19 -11.06
C ARG A 39 -18.43 -0.51 -12.41
N ASN A 40 -19.63 -0.77 -12.95
CA ASN A 40 -19.77 -1.19 -14.34
C ASN A 40 -19.32 -0.02 -15.25
N PRO A 41 -18.20 -0.15 -16.00
CA PRO A 41 -17.68 0.95 -16.82
C PRO A 41 -18.56 1.23 -18.05
N GLU A 42 -19.38 0.27 -18.47
CA GLU A 42 -20.32 0.39 -19.59
C GLU A 42 -21.66 0.97 -19.18
N SER A 43 -21.94 1.02 -17.87
CA SER A 43 -23.19 1.58 -17.38
C SER A 43 -23.16 3.12 -17.47
N PRO A 44 -24.12 3.75 -18.16
CA PRO A 44 -24.26 5.20 -18.17
C PRO A 44 -24.71 5.76 -16.81
N LEU A 45 -25.16 4.89 -15.90
CA LEU A 45 -25.57 5.25 -14.55
C LEU A 45 -24.37 5.27 -13.62
N LYS A 46 -24.22 6.35 -12.83
CA LYS A 46 -23.24 6.43 -11.73
C LYS A 46 -23.73 5.68 -10.49
N GLN A 47 -24.26 4.46 -10.65
CA GLN A 47 -24.87 3.65 -9.60
C GLN A 47 -24.24 2.25 -9.56
N TYR A 48 -24.20 1.64 -8.37
CA TYR A 48 -23.85 0.23 -8.18
C TYR A 48 -25.15 -0.59 -8.06
N ASP A 49 -25.26 -1.68 -8.83
CA ASP A 49 -26.38 -2.63 -8.77
C ASP A 49 -25.87 -4.08 -8.66
N GLU A 50 -26.77 -5.06 -8.67
CA GLU A 50 -26.43 -6.48 -8.55
C GLU A 50 -25.78 -7.08 -9.82
N SER A 51 -25.54 -6.30 -10.87
CA SER A 51 -24.73 -6.73 -12.03
C SER A 51 -23.24 -6.39 -11.86
N CYS A 52 -22.93 -5.55 -10.88
CA CYS A 52 -21.63 -4.93 -10.66
C CYS A 52 -20.67 -5.79 -9.81
N TRP A 53 -20.44 -7.06 -10.12
CA TRP A 53 -19.56 -7.93 -9.31
C TRP A 53 -18.09 -7.88 -9.76
N THR A 54 -17.14 -7.92 -8.80
CA THR A 54 -15.71 -8.13 -9.08
C THR A 54 -15.37 -9.62 -9.16
N ASP A 55 -14.34 -9.96 -9.93
CA ASP A 55 -13.63 -11.23 -9.82
C ASP A 55 -12.14 -11.02 -9.48
N ALA A 56 -11.42 -12.12 -9.25
CA ALA A 56 -10.01 -12.09 -8.89
C ALA A 56 -9.13 -11.54 -10.04
N ASP A 57 -9.44 -11.91 -11.28
CA ASP A 57 -8.69 -11.49 -12.48
C ASP A 57 -8.79 -9.97 -12.69
N PHE A 58 -9.97 -9.39 -12.49
CA PHE A 58 -10.19 -7.94 -12.47
C PHE A 58 -9.36 -7.26 -11.37
N CYS A 59 -9.30 -7.85 -10.16
CA CYS A 59 -8.45 -7.33 -9.08
C CYS A 59 -6.96 -7.35 -9.45
N TYR A 60 -6.50 -8.39 -10.17
CA TYR A 60 -5.13 -8.46 -10.69
C TYR A 60 -4.86 -7.46 -11.83
N ALA A 61 -5.87 -7.16 -12.65
CA ALA A 61 -5.76 -6.32 -13.83
C ALA A 61 -5.82 -4.80 -13.54
N GLN A 62 -6.64 -4.37 -12.58
CA GLN A 62 -6.80 -2.95 -12.23
C GLN A 62 -5.60 -2.39 -11.46
N LYS A 63 -4.83 -1.49 -12.09
CA LYS A 63 -3.77 -0.67 -11.47
C LYS A 63 -3.79 0.70 -12.15
N MET A 64 -3.81 1.86 -11.47
CA MET A 64 -2.75 2.44 -10.62
C MET A 64 -3.31 3.69 -9.90
N PRO A 65 -3.12 3.88 -8.58
CA PRO A 65 -3.49 5.13 -7.88
C PRO A 65 -2.42 6.23 -7.97
N ILE A 66 -2.82 7.44 -7.57
CA ILE A 66 -2.06 8.71 -7.47
C ILE A 66 -0.63 8.59 -6.87
N TRP A 67 -0.33 7.57 -6.07
CA TRP A 67 0.98 7.37 -5.43
C TRP A 67 2.13 7.10 -6.41
N ILE A 68 1.85 6.57 -7.60
CA ILE A 68 2.90 6.40 -8.62
C ILE A 68 3.38 7.74 -9.16
N ASN A 69 2.54 8.77 -9.26
CA ASN A 69 3.01 10.10 -9.66
C ASN A 69 4.06 10.63 -8.66
N ASN A 70 3.91 10.34 -7.38
CA ASN A 70 4.87 10.77 -6.35
C ASN A 70 6.19 10.00 -6.45
N HIS A 71 6.22 8.69 -6.67
CA HIS A 71 7.48 7.96 -6.88
C HIS A 71 8.16 8.27 -8.22
N TYR A 72 7.34 8.53 -9.26
CA TYR A 72 7.81 8.98 -10.57
C TYR A 72 8.74 10.18 -10.46
N SER A 73 8.55 11.04 -9.46
CA SER A 73 9.37 12.23 -9.36
C SER A 73 10.84 11.96 -9.16
N TYR A 74 11.20 10.95 -8.36
CA TYR A 74 12.61 10.69 -8.05
C TYR A 74 13.35 10.09 -9.23
N THR A 75 12.68 9.24 -10.02
CA THR A 75 13.26 8.60 -11.19
C THR A 75 13.24 9.49 -12.42
N THR A 76 12.27 10.40 -12.56
CA THR A 76 12.18 11.33 -13.71
C THR A 76 12.68 12.75 -13.41
N GLY A 77 13.14 13.04 -12.19
CA GLY A 77 13.64 14.37 -11.81
C GLY A 77 12.56 15.43 -11.57
N ASN A 78 11.31 15.05 -11.29
CA ASN A 78 10.22 16.01 -11.07
C ASN A 78 10.31 16.67 -9.68
N LYS A 79 11.08 17.77 -9.60
CA LYS A 79 11.41 18.49 -8.37
C LYS A 79 10.20 18.98 -7.54
N ALA A 80 9.01 19.10 -8.13
CA ALA A 80 7.82 19.60 -7.44
C ALA A 80 7.29 18.65 -6.35
N LEU A 81 7.59 17.36 -6.45
CA LEU A 81 7.08 16.32 -5.54
C LEU A 81 8.04 15.96 -4.41
N TYR A 82 9.31 16.39 -4.49
CA TYR A 82 10.30 16.19 -3.42
C TYR A 82 9.91 16.87 -2.11
N LYS A 83 9.31 18.06 -2.20
CA LYS A 83 8.83 18.80 -1.03
C LYS A 83 7.67 18.10 -0.30
N LEU A 84 6.93 17.21 -0.97
CA LEU A 84 5.83 16.45 -0.37
C LEU A 84 6.30 15.17 0.32
N MET A 85 7.56 14.76 0.13
CA MET A 85 8.12 13.49 0.63
C MET A 85 9.41 13.69 1.43
N THR A 86 9.58 14.85 2.05
CA THR A 86 10.71 15.16 2.93
C THR A 86 10.87 14.15 4.07
N MET A 87 9.75 13.74 4.67
CA MET A 87 9.68 12.68 5.66
C MET A 87 8.29 12.05 5.65
N GLY A 88 8.18 10.83 6.16
CA GLY A 88 6.89 10.19 6.28
C GLY A 88 6.91 8.81 6.90
N HIS A 89 5.74 8.21 6.83
CA HIS A 89 5.44 6.87 7.33
C HIS A 89 4.98 6.01 6.16
N ALA A 90 5.40 4.76 6.15
CA ALA A 90 5.00 3.79 5.16
C ALA A 90 4.73 2.42 5.76
N VAL A 91 4.00 1.64 4.98
CA VAL A 91 3.67 0.25 5.27
C VAL A 91 3.51 -0.47 3.94
N HIS A 92 3.94 -1.72 3.89
CA HIS A 92 3.76 -2.55 2.72
C HIS A 92 2.26 -2.81 2.47
N LEU A 93 1.85 -2.83 1.20
CA LEU A 93 0.45 -3.03 0.82
C LEU A 93 -0.14 -4.35 1.34
N GLU A 94 0.66 -5.43 1.29
CA GLU A 94 0.24 -6.71 1.84
C GLU A 94 0.08 -6.68 3.36
N ASP A 95 0.92 -5.95 4.09
CA ASP A 95 0.79 -5.80 5.54
C ASP A 95 -0.48 -5.01 5.90
N VAL A 96 -0.87 -4.02 5.10
CA VAL A 96 -2.17 -3.33 5.28
C VAL A 96 -3.33 -4.30 5.11
N CYS A 97 -3.28 -5.18 4.12
CA CYS A 97 -4.33 -6.16 3.88
C CYS A 97 -4.37 -7.22 4.99
N ASP A 98 -3.20 -7.76 5.36
CA ASP A 98 -3.06 -8.74 6.43
C ASP A 98 -3.50 -8.16 7.78
N ALA A 99 -3.18 -6.90 8.09
CA ALA A 99 -3.64 -6.21 9.29
C ALA A 99 -5.16 -6.03 9.30
N ARG A 100 -5.77 -5.67 8.16
CA ARG A 100 -7.23 -5.54 8.05
C ARG A 100 -7.93 -6.88 8.29
N ILE A 101 -7.43 -7.96 7.69
CA ILE A 101 -8.00 -9.30 7.89
C ILE A 101 -7.80 -9.75 9.33
N PHE A 102 -6.59 -9.56 9.88
CA PHE A 102 -6.28 -9.89 11.27
C PHE A 102 -7.26 -9.20 12.24
N LEU A 103 -7.43 -7.88 12.13
CA LEU A 103 -8.34 -7.12 13.00
C LEU A 103 -9.81 -7.48 12.77
N PHE A 104 -10.19 -7.84 11.54
CA PHE A 104 -11.53 -8.33 11.23
C PHE A 104 -11.83 -9.68 11.90
N GLU A 105 -10.84 -10.56 11.98
CA GLU A 105 -10.94 -11.89 12.60
C GLU A 105 -10.78 -11.84 14.13
N HIS A 106 -10.09 -10.83 14.66
CA HIS A 106 -9.71 -10.76 16.07
C HIS A 106 -10.88 -10.26 16.95
N PRO A 107 -11.42 -11.08 17.87
CA PRO A 107 -12.64 -10.75 18.63
C PRO A 107 -12.48 -9.55 19.57
N GLU A 108 -11.26 -9.30 20.05
CA GLU A 108 -10.95 -8.18 20.94
C GLU A 108 -10.64 -6.87 20.19
N ALA A 109 -10.56 -6.92 18.84
CA ALA A 109 -10.25 -5.73 18.07
C ALA A 109 -11.38 -4.70 18.14
N HIS A 110 -11.05 -3.48 18.56
CA HIS A 110 -12.04 -2.40 18.65
C HIS A 110 -11.38 -1.01 18.52
N GLY A 111 -12.17 -0.06 18.01
CA GLY A 111 -11.72 1.30 17.77
C GLY A 111 -10.73 1.41 16.61
N ARG A 112 -9.78 2.34 16.73
CA ARG A 112 -8.81 2.66 15.67
C ARG A 112 -7.48 1.94 15.89
N TYR A 113 -6.82 1.57 14.79
CA TYR A 113 -5.49 0.96 14.76
C TYR A 113 -4.62 1.70 13.75
N ILE A 114 -3.40 2.06 14.17
CA ILE A 114 -2.35 2.52 13.28
C ILE A 114 -1.73 1.29 12.63
N CYS A 115 -1.43 1.38 11.33
CA CYS A 115 -0.76 0.35 10.56
C CYS A 115 0.37 1.04 9.78
N SER A 116 1.53 1.10 10.41
CA SER A 116 2.77 1.72 9.92
C SER A 116 3.94 1.03 10.59
N ASN A 117 4.98 0.72 9.82
CA ASN A 117 6.19 0.10 10.36
C ASN A 117 7.49 0.63 9.74
N HIS A 118 7.39 1.52 8.76
CA HIS A 118 8.52 2.21 8.17
C HIS A 118 8.39 3.71 8.45
N ASP A 119 9.48 4.30 8.93
CA ASP A 119 9.66 5.74 9.03
C ASP A 119 10.82 6.09 8.11
N PHE A 120 10.70 7.18 7.36
CA PHE A 120 11.76 7.59 6.44
C PHE A 120 11.91 9.10 6.40
N ILE A 121 13.14 9.54 6.17
CA ILE A 121 13.46 10.86 5.62
C ILE A 121 13.92 10.70 4.18
N ILE A 122 13.80 11.78 3.41
CA ILE A 122 14.14 11.79 1.99
C ILE A 122 15.59 11.33 1.72
N PHE A 123 16.53 11.65 2.61
CA PHE A 123 17.95 11.30 2.46
C PHE A 123 18.20 9.78 2.52
N ASP A 124 17.60 9.08 3.48
CA ASP A 124 17.72 7.62 3.59
C ASP A 124 17.08 6.92 2.38
N LEU A 125 15.95 7.46 1.91
CA LEU A 125 15.28 6.96 0.73
C LEU A 125 16.14 7.13 -0.52
N VAL A 126 16.63 8.33 -0.82
CA VAL A 126 17.43 8.55 -2.05
C VAL A 126 18.76 7.84 -2.01
N LYS A 127 19.36 7.66 -0.83
CA LYS A 127 20.55 6.82 -0.66
C LYS A 127 20.27 5.37 -1.02
N SER A 128 19.18 4.79 -0.50
CA SER A 128 18.79 3.42 -0.83
C SER A 128 18.43 3.26 -2.31
N LEU A 129 17.68 4.22 -2.88
CA LEU A 129 17.35 4.21 -4.31
C LEU A 129 18.56 4.39 -5.22
N GLY A 130 19.50 5.28 -4.89
CA GLY A 130 20.70 5.51 -5.70
C GLY A 130 21.63 4.30 -5.74
N GLN A 131 21.64 3.48 -4.68
CA GLN A 131 22.33 2.19 -4.67
C GLN A 131 21.66 1.16 -5.57
N LYS A 132 20.32 1.16 -5.64
CA LYS A 132 19.54 0.19 -6.43
C LYS A 132 19.44 0.56 -7.90
N TYR A 133 19.41 1.85 -8.20
CA TYR A 133 19.23 2.41 -9.54
C TYR A 133 20.34 3.40 -9.87
N PRO A 134 21.61 2.95 -9.98
CA PRO A 134 22.74 3.83 -10.30
C PRO A 134 22.62 4.46 -11.69
N GLU A 135 21.77 3.91 -12.58
CA GLU A 135 21.44 4.49 -13.87
C GLU A 135 20.56 5.74 -13.78
N CYS A 136 19.86 5.92 -12.65
CA CYS A 136 19.02 7.08 -12.42
C CYS A 136 19.85 8.22 -11.78
N ASN A 137 19.76 9.42 -12.34
CA ASN A 137 20.39 10.61 -11.77
C ASN A 137 19.57 11.15 -10.59
N ILE A 138 19.53 10.39 -9.49
CA ILE A 138 18.74 10.70 -8.30
C ILE A 138 19.40 11.85 -7.52
N PRO A 139 18.69 12.96 -7.26
CA PRO A 139 19.25 14.07 -6.48
C PRO A 139 19.59 13.66 -5.05
N THR A 140 20.71 14.17 -4.54
CA THR A 140 21.17 13.97 -3.15
C THR A 140 20.97 15.20 -2.27
N GLU A 141 20.71 16.36 -2.87
CA GLU A 141 20.51 17.63 -2.17
C GLU A 141 19.11 18.20 -2.44
N PHE A 142 18.49 18.73 -1.39
CA PHE A 142 17.12 19.25 -1.43
C PHE A 142 17.06 20.63 -0.76
N GLU A 143 16.69 21.65 -1.54
CA GLU A 143 16.60 23.03 -1.05
C GLU A 143 15.58 23.16 0.08
N GLY A 144 16.01 23.69 1.23
CA GLY A 144 15.18 23.91 2.40
C GLY A 144 14.90 22.66 3.25
N VAL A 145 15.66 21.59 3.05
CA VAL A 145 15.56 20.35 3.83
C VAL A 145 16.87 20.09 4.57
N GLU A 146 16.82 20.03 5.90
CA GLU A 146 17.99 19.72 6.73
C GLU A 146 18.17 18.20 6.90
N GLU A 147 19.42 17.71 6.88
CA GLU A 147 19.74 16.31 7.19
C GLU A 147 19.44 15.92 8.65
N SER A 148 19.33 16.91 9.53
CA SER A 148 19.08 16.74 10.97
C SER A 148 17.64 16.32 11.30
N LEU A 149 16.75 16.26 10.29
CA LEU A 149 15.33 15.98 10.48
C LEU A 149 15.09 14.63 11.15
N LYS A 150 14.18 14.64 12.13
CA LYS A 150 13.75 13.44 12.83
C LYS A 150 12.27 13.20 12.58
N VAL A 151 11.94 11.99 12.17
CA VAL A 151 10.55 11.55 12.04
C VAL A 151 10.01 11.23 13.43
N VAL A 152 8.80 11.68 13.74
CA VAL A 152 8.08 11.26 14.94
C VAL A 152 7.41 9.92 14.63
N PRO A 153 7.83 8.79 15.22
CA PRO A 153 7.40 7.47 14.78
C PRO A 153 5.90 7.22 15.01
N CYS A 154 5.27 6.51 14.06
CA CYS A 154 3.90 6.05 14.19
C CYS A 154 3.86 4.68 14.89
N SER A 155 3.24 4.61 16.08
CA SER A 155 3.20 3.36 16.84
C SER A 155 2.05 2.43 16.43
N SER A 156 2.40 1.32 15.79
CA SER A 156 1.48 0.19 15.54
C SER A 156 1.40 -0.79 16.72
N LYS A 157 1.91 -0.42 17.90
CA LYS A 157 1.98 -1.29 19.08
C LYS A 157 0.62 -1.90 19.45
N LYS A 158 -0.48 -1.17 19.28
CA LYS A 158 -1.81 -1.66 19.62
C LYS A 158 -2.22 -2.92 18.86
N SER A 159 -1.91 -3.03 17.55
CA SER A 159 -2.20 -4.25 16.79
C SER A 159 -1.18 -5.34 17.08
N MET A 160 0.09 -4.96 17.29
CA MET A 160 1.16 -5.91 17.62
C MET A 160 0.95 -6.56 19.00
N ASP A 161 0.43 -5.83 19.98
CA ASP A 161 0.09 -6.35 21.30
C ASP A 161 -1.08 -7.36 21.25
N LEU A 162 -1.91 -7.31 20.20
CA LEU A 162 -2.90 -8.36 19.91
C LEU A 162 -2.30 -9.57 19.19
N GLY A 163 -1.04 -9.50 18.77
CA GLY A 163 -0.33 -10.57 18.07
C GLY A 163 -0.16 -10.37 16.56
N PHE A 164 -0.53 -9.20 16.00
CA PHE A 164 -0.22 -8.89 14.61
C PHE A 164 1.29 -8.79 14.39
N LYS A 165 1.78 -9.31 13.26
CA LYS A 165 3.18 -9.23 12.86
C LYS A 165 3.28 -8.70 11.44
N PHE A 166 4.10 -7.68 11.23
CA PHE A 166 4.47 -7.23 9.90
C PHE A 166 5.33 -8.29 9.23
N ARG A 167 5.07 -8.55 7.95
CA ARG A 167 5.88 -9.44 7.14
C ARG A 167 7.14 -8.73 6.64
N TYR A 168 7.00 -7.46 6.27
CA TYR A 168 8.09 -6.65 5.72
C TYR A 168 8.68 -5.83 6.86
N ASP A 169 9.59 -6.45 7.64
CA ASP A 169 10.22 -5.82 8.80
C ASP A 169 11.15 -4.69 8.38
N SER A 170 11.05 -3.53 9.03
CA SER A 170 11.81 -2.34 8.63
C SER A 170 13.31 -2.41 8.92
N ALA A 171 13.77 -3.39 9.71
CA ALA A 171 15.19 -3.67 9.90
C ALA A 171 15.81 -4.40 8.69
N GLU A 172 15.02 -5.18 7.95
CA GLU A 172 15.48 -6.00 6.82
C GLU A 172 15.01 -5.46 5.46
N TYR A 173 13.88 -4.77 5.45
CA TYR A 173 13.19 -4.27 4.27
C TYR A 173 12.95 -2.77 4.45
N ASN A 174 13.75 -1.93 3.81
CA ASN A 174 13.69 -0.48 4.03
C ASN A 174 12.75 0.22 3.02
N MET A 175 12.57 1.53 3.19
CA MET A 175 11.74 2.32 2.28
C MET A 175 12.19 2.23 0.82
N GLY A 176 13.50 2.18 0.55
CA GLY A 176 13.99 2.01 -0.83
C GLY A 176 13.64 0.64 -1.43
N ASP A 177 13.49 -0.41 -0.63
CA ASP A 177 12.98 -1.71 -1.09
C ASP A 177 11.49 -1.61 -1.48
N LEU A 178 10.67 -0.99 -0.63
CA LEU A 178 9.26 -0.68 -0.95
C LEU A 178 9.14 0.09 -2.28
N CYS A 179 9.95 1.13 -2.43
CA CYS A 179 9.99 1.96 -3.63
C CYS A 179 10.44 1.17 -4.86
N ALA A 180 11.45 0.31 -4.71
CA ALA A 180 11.99 -0.50 -5.80
C ALA A 180 10.96 -1.49 -6.34
N GLU A 181 10.20 -2.16 -5.47
CA GLU A 181 9.11 -3.02 -5.92
C GLU A 181 8.06 -2.26 -6.74
N VAL A 182 7.75 -1.02 -6.35
CA VAL A 182 6.85 -0.15 -7.12
C VAL A 182 7.46 0.19 -8.47
N VAL A 183 8.75 0.56 -8.53
CA VAL A 183 9.45 0.87 -9.78
C VAL A 183 9.44 -0.33 -10.73
N GLU A 184 9.85 -1.50 -10.25
CA GLU A 184 9.85 -2.74 -11.04
C GLU A 184 8.44 -3.12 -11.50
N PHE A 185 7.46 -2.92 -10.64
CA PHE A 185 6.07 -3.11 -10.99
C PHE A 185 5.63 -2.17 -12.14
N CYS A 186 5.99 -0.89 -12.08
CA CYS A 186 5.69 0.09 -13.12
C CYS A 186 6.38 -0.25 -14.44
N ARG A 187 7.65 -0.67 -14.41
CA ARG A 187 8.42 -1.10 -15.58
C ARG A 187 7.77 -2.29 -16.28
N ARG A 188 7.36 -3.32 -15.52
CA ARG A 188 6.64 -4.48 -16.08
C ARG A 188 5.31 -4.12 -16.74
N LYS A 189 4.69 -3.01 -16.34
CA LYS A 189 3.46 -2.51 -16.97
C LYS A 189 3.70 -1.52 -18.11
N GLY A 190 4.96 -1.25 -18.46
CA GLY A 190 5.31 -0.25 -19.46
C GLY A 190 4.90 1.17 -19.06
N VAL A 191 4.67 1.42 -17.77
CA VAL A 191 4.38 2.75 -17.26
C VAL A 191 5.70 3.51 -17.17
N LEU A 192 6.69 2.94 -16.48
CA LEU A 192 8.07 3.47 -16.44
C LEU A 192 8.93 2.81 -17.53
N PRO A 193 9.87 3.57 -18.13
CA PRO A 193 10.93 3.02 -18.97
C PRO A 193 11.92 2.14 -18.18
#